data_AF-A0A952A6W3-F1
#
_entry.id   AF-A0A952A6W3-F1
#
_cell.length_a   1.000
_cell.length_b   1.000
_cell.length_c   1.000
_cell.angle_alpha   90.00
_cell.angle_beta   90.00
_cell.angle_gamma   90.00
#
_symmetry.space_group_name_H-M   'P 1'
#
loop_
_entity.id
_entity.type
_entity.pdbx_description
1 polymer ?
#
loop_
_entity_poly.entity_id
_entity_poly.type
_entity_poly.pdbx_seq_one_letter_code
_entity_poly.pdbx_strand_id
1 'polypeptide(L)' 'PGGRIPINPSGGLIGLGHPVGASGVRMLLDCFKQVTDTAGDYQVPGARNFATLNVGGSATTTASFVVGRN' A
#
# COMPACT_ATOMS: atom_id res chain seq x y z
N PRO A 1 2.91 10.05 10.20
CA PRO A 1 1.61 9.48 9.75
C PRO A 1 0.54 9.70 10.82
N GLY A 2 -0.58 10.34 10.49
CA GLY A 2 -1.60 10.70 11.49
C GLY A 2 -2.89 11.33 10.92
N GLY A 3 -3.17 11.11 9.63
CA GLY A 3 -4.40 11.58 9.00
C GLY A 3 -5.53 10.55 9.13
N ARG A 4 -6.77 10.98 8.87
CA ARG A 4 -7.97 10.12 8.93
C ARG A 4 -7.89 8.88 8.03
N ILE A 5 -7.25 9.00 6.86
CA ILE A 5 -7.02 7.91 5.92
C ILE A 5 -5.57 8.05 5.39
N PRO A 6 -4.58 7.45 6.07
CA PRO A 6 -3.19 7.52 5.64
C PRO A 6 -2.99 6.86 4.27
N ILE A 7 -2.35 7.56 3.33
CA ILE A 7 -2.04 7.06 1.99
C ILE A 7 -0.53 6.88 1.85
N ASN A 8 -0.12 5.75 1.27
CA ASN A 8 1.27 5.36 1.05
C ASN A 8 2.19 5.61 2.28
N PRO A 9 1.91 5.03 3.47
CA PRO A 9 2.73 5.28 4.65
C PRO A 9 4.21 4.88 4.47
N SER A 10 4.48 3.94 3.57
CA SER A 10 5.83 3.52 3.19
C SER A 10 6.60 4.54 2.34
N GLY A 11 5.95 5.61 1.88
CA GLY A 11 6.51 6.64 0.99
C GLY A 11 6.02 6.52 -0.47
N GLY A 12 5.42 5.39 -0.84
CA GLY A 12 4.88 5.15 -2.17
C GLY A 12 5.92 5.28 -3.29
N LEU A 13 5.48 5.55 -4.51
CA LEU A 13 6.37 5.64 -5.68
C LEU A 13 7.38 6.79 -5.57
N ILE A 14 7.02 7.89 -4.89
CA ILE A 14 7.90 9.05 -4.71
C ILE A 14 9.02 8.73 -3.71
N GLY A 15 8.69 8.12 -2.57
CA GLY A 15 9.67 7.86 -1.51
C GLY A 15 10.52 6.61 -1.73
N LEU A 16 9.93 5.53 -2.27
CA LEU A 16 10.61 4.23 -2.44
C LEU A 16 11.04 3.94 -3.89
N GLY A 17 10.55 4.72 -4.86
CA GLY A 17 10.76 4.49 -6.28
C GLY A 17 9.69 3.62 -6.94
N HIS A 18 9.78 3.51 -8.26
CA HIS A 18 8.77 2.84 -9.10
C HIS A 18 9.40 1.84 -10.10
N PRO A 19 9.88 0.67 -9.62
CA PRO A 19 10.15 -0.45 -10.51
C PRO A 19 8.81 -0.98 -11.05
N VAL A 20 8.47 -0.65 -12.30
CA VAL A 20 7.11 -0.79 -12.87
C VAL A 20 6.48 -2.16 -12.59
N GLY A 21 7.17 -3.25 -12.92
CA GLY A 21 6.66 -4.62 -12.71
C GLY A 21 6.57 -5.05 -11.24
N ALA A 22 7.39 -4.50 -10.35
CA ALA A 22 7.44 -4.88 -8.94
C ALA A 22 6.54 -4.01 -8.05
N SER A 23 6.10 -2.84 -8.53
CA SER A 23 5.37 -1.87 -7.72
C SER A 23 4.04 -2.41 -7.20
N GLY A 24 3.26 -3.10 -8.05
CA GLY A 24 2.00 -3.73 -7.61
C GLY A 24 2.19 -4.79 -6.54
N VAL A 25 3.22 -5.62 -6.66
CA VAL A 25 3.56 -6.65 -5.66
C VAL A 25 4.00 -6.01 -4.35
N ARG A 26 4.84 -4.98 -4.40
CA ARG A 26 5.23 -4.19 -3.21
C ARG A 26 4.02 -3.58 -2.53
N MET A 27 3.09 -2.97 -3.26
CA MET A 27 1.87 -2.41 -2.66
C MET A 27 1.08 -3.47 -1.86
N LEU A 28 0.90 -4.66 -2.41
CA LEU A 28 0.25 -5.77 -1.69
C LEU A 28 1.04 -6.22 -0.45
N LEU A 29 2.37 -6.29 -0.56
CA LEU A 29 3.23 -6.61 0.57
C LEU A 29 3.15 -5.54 1.67
N ASP A 30 3.06 -4.26 1.31
CA ASP A 30 2.86 -3.18 2.28
C ASP A 30 1.48 -3.29 2.95
N CYS A 31 0.42 -3.58 2.20
CA CYS A 31 -0.90 -3.85 2.78
C CYS A 31 -0.85 -5.03 3.77
N PHE A 32 -0.20 -6.13 3.39
CA PHE A 32 0.02 -7.27 4.27
C PHE A 32 0.74 -6.87 5.56
N LYS A 33 1.85 -6.12 5.45
CA LYS A 33 2.60 -5.66 6.63
C LYS A 33 1.76 -4.78 7.53
N GLN A 34 0.94 -3.90 6.96
CA GLN A 34 0.05 -3.02 7.72
C GLN A 34 -1.01 -3.81 8.50
N VAL A 35 -1.76 -4.70 7.84
CA VAL A 35 -2.84 -5.46 8.51
C VAL A 35 -2.35 -6.57 9.44
N THR A 36 -1.05 -6.89 9.39
CA THR A 36 -0.42 -7.86 10.29
C THR A 36 0.40 -7.24 11.40
N ASP A 37 0.43 -5.91 11.50
CA ASP A 37 1.21 -5.15 12.48
C ASP A 37 2.73 -5.41 12.40
N THR A 38 3.24 -5.59 11.17
CA THR A 38 4.65 -5.88 10.89
C THR A 38 5.31 -4.81 10.01
N ALA A 39 4.69 -3.62 9.87
CA ALA A 39 5.23 -2.55 9.04
C ALA A 39 6.42 -1.80 9.67
N GLY A 40 6.68 -1.95 10.97
CA GLY A 40 7.78 -1.26 11.65
C GLY A 40 7.53 0.25 11.71
N ASP A 41 8.52 1.06 11.35
CA ASP A 41 8.51 2.52 11.54
C ASP A 41 7.37 3.27 10.81
N TYR A 42 6.74 2.64 9.82
CA TYR A 42 5.62 3.21 9.06
C TYR A 42 4.26 2.55 9.35
N GLN A 43 4.15 1.82 10.46
CA GLN A 43 2.91 1.19 10.90
C GLN A 43 1.79 2.22 11.11
N VAL A 44 0.61 1.93 10.54
CA VAL A 44 -0.63 2.65 10.83
C VAL A 44 -1.30 1.98 12.02
N PRO A 45 -1.52 2.70 13.14
CA PRO A 45 -2.12 2.13 14.33
C PRO A 45 -3.50 1.53 14.06
N GLY A 46 -3.73 0.28 14.49
CA GLY A 46 -5.03 -0.39 14.38
C GLY A 46 -5.47 -0.71 12.95
N ALA A 47 -4.55 -0.74 11.99
CA ALA A 47 -4.82 -1.11 10.60
C ALA A 47 -5.44 -2.51 10.51
N ARG A 48 -6.74 -2.60 10.19
CA ARG A 48 -7.43 -3.89 9.96
C ARG A 48 -7.72 -4.18 8.50
N ASN A 49 -7.87 -3.11 7.71
CA ASN A 49 -8.11 -3.15 6.27
C ASN A 49 -7.19 -2.14 5.59
N PHE A 50 -6.64 -2.53 4.45
CA PHE A 50 -5.82 -1.68 3.58
C PHE A 50 -6.22 -1.90 2.12
N ALA A 51 -6.17 -0.85 1.32
CA ALA A 51 -6.51 -0.93 -0.10
C ALA A 51 -5.35 -0.48 -0.99
N THR A 52 -5.30 -1.06 -2.18
CA THR A 52 -4.38 -0.66 -3.25
C THR A 52 -5.15 -0.09 -4.43
N LEU A 53 -4.52 0.85 -5.13
CA LEU A 53 -4.93 1.32 -6.45
C LEU A 53 -3.69 1.39 -7.33
N ASN A 54 -3.46 0.33 -8.10
CA ASN A 54 -2.36 0.27 -9.06
C ASN A 54 -2.87 0.65 -10.44
N VAL A 55 -2.21 1.62 -11.08
CA VAL A 55 -2.58 2.16 -12.39
C VAL A 55 -1.42 1.95 -13.35
N GLY A 56 -1.69 1.28 -14.47
CA GLY A 56 -0.74 1.01 -15.54
C GLY A 56 -1.05 1.84 -16.80
N GLY A 57 0.02 2.30 -17.48
CA GLY A 57 -0.09 3.20 -18.61
C GLY A 57 -0.77 4.53 -18.24
N SER A 58 -1.44 5.15 -19.20
CA SER A 58 -2.27 6.35 -18.97
C SER A 58 -3.67 5.96 -18.47
N ALA A 59 -3.73 5.21 -17.37
CA ALA A 59 -4.94 4.61 -16.81
C ALA A 59 -5.67 3.62 -17.74
N THR A 60 -4.94 2.99 -18.66
CA THR A 60 -5.47 1.95 -19.55
C THR A 60 -5.74 0.64 -18.82
N THR A 61 -5.08 0.41 -17.67
CA THR A 61 -5.29 -0.76 -16.84
C THR A 61 -5.20 -0.36 -15.38
N THR A 62 -6.15 -0.85 -14.59
CA THR A 62 -6.20 -0.58 -13.16
C THR A 62 -6.46 -1.88 -12.42
N ALA A 63 -5.69 -2.14 -11.37
CA ALA A 63 -5.90 -3.25 -10.45
C ALA A 63 -6.06 -2.70 -9.03
N SER A 64 -7.08 -3.16 -8.34
CA SER A 64 -7.36 -2.78 -6.95
C SER A 64 -7.63 -4.00 -6.11
N PHE A 65 -7.07 -4.00 -4.92
CA PHE A 65 -7.23 -5.05 -3.92
C PHE A 65 -7.57 -4.42 -2.58
N VAL A 66 -8.43 -5.09 -1.81
CA VAL A 66 -8.61 -4.85 -0.39
C VAL A 66 -8.01 -6.04 0.35
N VAL A 67 -7.07 -5.75 1.24
CA VAL A 67 -6.43 -6.73 2.11
C VAL A 67 -6.92 -6.47 3.53
N GLY A 68 -7.45 -7.49 4.18
CA GLY A 68 -7.95 -7.41 5.55
C GLY A 68 -7.53 -8.62 6.37
N ARG A 69 -7.51 -8.45 7.69
CA ARG A 69 -7.31 -9.55 8.65
C ARG A 69 -8.54 -9.63 9.56
N ASN A 70 -9.16 -10.83 9.60
CA ASN A 70 -10.30 -11.14 10.45
C ASN A 70 -9.89 -11.20 11.92
#